data_AF-A0A7I3ZUT0-F1
#
_entry.id   AF-A0A7I3ZUT0-F1
#
_cell.length_a   1.000
_cell.length_b   1.000
_cell.length_c   1.000
_cell.angle_alpha   90.00
_cell.angle_beta   90.00
_cell.angle_gamma   90.00
#
_symmetry.space_group_name_H-M   'P 1'
#
loop_
_entity.id
_entity.type
_entity.pdbx_description
1 polymer ?
#
loop_
_entity_poly.entity_id
_entity_poly.type
_entity_poly.pdbx_seq_one_letter_code
_entity_poly.pdbx_strand_id
1 'polypeptide(L)'
;MYSTMILEMFRWRQDIQEVKKEPRSSADVIDDAELLGSAKQFANAVNSLPELTERKRIVDKHTLIATALLKEIMNRSLESFSSIEEEMLSKGSVDKGFMAHLQGKGTKEDKLRLAVVHLLAVETSSPAEVGAVEATLRECEVDPSAFLYVKRIKSPSASLSSAQAANRSNLGVWGGQFYEQALSSITAGVKNLLSGGRQAALIRVVEALMEAKSSPGTDSYLIFDPRAPKGSAGADSVSQGPFKEAILFIIGGGNYLEYGSLQFSQQ
;
A
#
# COMPACT_ATOMS: atom_id res chain seq x y z
N MET A 1 6.36 -8.88 -10.16
CA MET A 1 5.43 -10.02 -10.00
C MET A 1 4.94 -10.56 -11.35
N TYR A 2 4.31 -9.73 -12.20
CA TYR A 2 3.83 -10.18 -13.53
C TYR A 2 4.96 -10.64 -14.48
N SER A 3 6.07 -9.89 -14.56
CA SER A 3 7.23 -10.27 -15.38
C SER A 3 7.83 -11.61 -14.94
N THR A 4 7.95 -11.83 -13.62
CA THR A 4 8.44 -13.08 -13.03
C THR A 4 7.50 -14.26 -13.29
N MET A 5 6.18 -14.05 -13.22
CA MET A 5 5.19 -15.10 -13.51
C MET A 5 5.19 -15.52 -14.98
N ILE A 6 5.29 -14.55 -15.90
CA ILE A 6 5.38 -14.83 -17.34
C ILE A 6 6.66 -15.63 -17.64
N LEU A 7 7.78 -15.26 -17.01
CA LEU A 7 9.04 -15.98 -17.12
C LEU A 7 8.91 -17.43 -16.59
N GLU A 8 8.28 -17.62 -15.44
CA GLU A 8 7.99 -18.95 -14.86
C GLU A 8 7.11 -19.80 -15.78
N MET A 9 6.11 -19.19 -16.41
CA MET A 9 5.25 -19.85 -17.39
C MET A 9 6.04 -20.27 -18.65
N PHE A 10 6.96 -19.43 -19.14
CA PHE A 10 7.83 -19.79 -20.26
C PHE A 10 8.79 -20.93 -19.90
N ARG A 11 9.41 -20.87 -18.72
CA ARG A 11 10.28 -21.94 -18.21
C ARG A 11 9.53 -23.26 -18.08
N TRP A 12 8.34 -23.26 -17.48
CA TRP A 12 7.49 -24.46 -17.39
C TRP A 12 7.14 -25.06 -18.76
N ARG A 13 6.82 -24.21 -19.77
CA ARG A 13 6.55 -24.70 -21.13
C ARG A 13 7.78 -25.37 -21.75
N GLN A 14 8.97 -24.83 -21.52
CA GLN A 14 10.23 -25.39 -21.99
C GLN A 14 10.51 -26.74 -21.30
N ASP A 15 10.38 -26.79 -19.97
CA ASP A 15 10.58 -28.01 -19.17
C ASP A 15 9.63 -29.14 -19.64
N ILE A 16 8.37 -28.81 -19.94
CA ILE A 16 7.41 -29.77 -20.51
C ILE A 16 7.77 -30.21 -21.93
N GLN A 17 8.33 -29.32 -22.77
CA GLN A 17 8.79 -29.70 -24.11
C GLN A 17 9.99 -30.64 -24.06
N GLU A 18 10.86 -30.50 -23.06
CA GLU A 18 11.99 -31.41 -22.83
C GLU A 18 11.51 -32.78 -22.35
N VAL A 19 10.52 -32.84 -21.46
CA VAL A 19 9.89 -34.11 -21.04
C VAL A 19 9.13 -34.79 -22.19
N LYS A 20 8.53 -34.01 -23.10
CA LYS A 20 7.79 -34.51 -24.28
C LYS A 20 8.67 -34.87 -25.47
N LYS A 21 9.96 -34.52 -25.45
CA LYS A 21 10.92 -35.10 -26.40
C LYS A 21 11.08 -36.57 -26.02
N GLU A 22 10.17 -37.39 -26.53
CA GLU A 22 10.38 -38.83 -26.60
C GLU A 22 11.74 -39.11 -27.24
N PRO A 23 12.44 -40.19 -26.84
CA PRO A 23 13.52 -40.70 -27.65
C PRO A 23 12.90 -41.07 -29.00
N ARG A 24 13.25 -40.30 -30.04
CA ARG A 24 12.79 -40.57 -31.40
C ARG A 24 13.15 -42.01 -31.73
N SER A 25 12.16 -42.87 -31.93
CA SER A 25 12.33 -44.16 -32.58
C SER A 25 12.62 -43.92 -34.06
N SER A 26 13.83 -43.46 -34.38
CA SER A 26 14.38 -43.58 -35.72
C SER A 26 14.76 -45.04 -35.91
N ALA A 27 14.16 -45.69 -36.91
CA ALA A 27 14.26 -47.13 -37.15
C ALA A 27 15.62 -47.56 -37.75
N ASP A 28 16.74 -47.02 -37.28
CA ASP A 28 18.09 -47.41 -37.71
C ASP A 28 18.98 -47.59 -36.48
N VAL A 29 19.42 -48.84 -36.26
CA VAL A 29 20.47 -49.35 -35.35
C VAL A 29 20.69 -48.51 -34.07
N ILE A 30 19.99 -48.87 -32.99
CA ILE A 30 20.14 -48.24 -31.68
C ILE A 30 21.34 -48.88 -30.94
N ASP A 31 22.31 -48.06 -30.53
CA ASP A 31 23.37 -48.45 -29.60
C ASP A 31 22.77 -48.69 -28.20
N ASP A 32 23.04 -49.84 -27.57
CA ASP A 32 22.48 -50.21 -26.27
C ASP A 32 22.82 -49.17 -25.17
N ALA A 33 23.95 -48.46 -25.32
CA ALA A 33 24.34 -47.36 -24.44
C ALA A 33 23.45 -46.11 -24.60
N GLU A 34 23.00 -45.81 -25.82
CA GLU A 34 22.10 -44.70 -26.15
C GLU A 34 20.66 -44.99 -25.68
N LEU A 35 20.23 -46.24 -25.77
CA LEU A 35 18.96 -46.71 -25.23
C LEU A 35 18.92 -46.59 -23.69
N LEU A 36 20.00 -46.99 -23.01
CA LEU A 36 20.10 -46.90 -21.55
C LEU A 36 20.18 -45.45 -21.05
N GLY A 37 20.88 -44.58 -21.80
CA GLY A 37 20.91 -43.14 -21.55
C GLY A 37 19.54 -42.48 -21.69
N SER A 38 18.81 -42.84 -22.76
CA SER A 38 17.44 -42.38 -23.02
C SER A 38 16.44 -42.87 -21.96
N ALA A 39 16.56 -44.11 -21.49
CA ALA A 39 15.74 -44.66 -20.43
C ALA A 39 15.95 -43.95 -19.08
N LYS A 40 17.19 -43.57 -18.75
CA LYS A 40 17.49 -42.76 -17.55
C LYS A 40 16.92 -41.35 -17.64
N GLN A 41 17.03 -40.70 -18.81
CA GLN A 41 16.43 -39.38 -19.04
C GLN A 41 14.91 -39.43 -18.93
N PHE A 42 14.27 -40.45 -19.50
CA PHE A 42 12.84 -40.68 -19.36
C PHE A 42 12.42 -40.95 -17.92
N ALA A 43 13.12 -41.82 -17.18
CA ALA A 43 12.84 -42.08 -15.77
C ALA A 43 12.94 -40.82 -14.91
N ASN A 44 13.97 -39.99 -15.14
CA ASN A 44 14.13 -38.70 -14.46
C ASN A 44 13.01 -37.71 -14.82
N ALA A 45 12.60 -37.68 -16.09
CA ALA A 45 11.49 -36.85 -16.56
C ALA A 45 10.14 -37.28 -15.97
N VAL A 46 9.90 -38.58 -15.83
CA VAL A 46 8.70 -39.12 -15.17
C VAL A 46 8.69 -38.78 -13.68
N ASN A 47 9.86 -38.85 -13.02
CA ASN A 47 9.99 -38.49 -11.60
C ASN A 47 9.76 -37.00 -11.32
N SER A 48 9.99 -36.11 -12.29
CA SER A 48 9.74 -34.66 -12.14
C SER A 48 8.32 -34.21 -12.51
N LEU A 49 7.48 -35.11 -13.07
CA LEU A 49 6.09 -34.79 -13.42
C LEU A 49 5.24 -34.26 -12.25
N PRO A 50 5.34 -34.80 -11.01
CA PRO A 50 4.57 -34.27 -9.88
C PRO A 50 4.93 -32.80 -9.57
N GLU A 51 6.24 -32.48 -9.61
CA GLU A 51 6.75 -31.13 -9.38
C GLU A 51 6.29 -30.17 -10.49
N LEU A 52 6.40 -30.57 -11.75
CA LEU A 52 5.92 -29.78 -12.90
C LEU A 52 4.41 -29.56 -12.87
N THR A 53 3.65 -30.53 -12.35
CA THR A 53 2.19 -30.40 -12.16
C THR A 53 1.86 -29.40 -11.08
N GLU A 54 2.58 -29.41 -9.95
CA GLU A 54 2.36 -28.45 -8.88
C GLU A 54 2.77 -27.02 -9.30
N ARG A 55 3.91 -26.88 -10.00
CA ARG A 55 4.34 -25.59 -10.58
C ARG A 55 3.30 -25.05 -11.55
N LYS A 56 2.75 -25.91 -12.43
CA LYS A 56 1.64 -25.53 -13.31
C LYS A 56 0.43 -25.04 -12.51
N ARG A 57 0.04 -25.77 -11.46
CA ARG A 57 -1.11 -25.41 -10.62
C ARG A 57 -0.95 -24.02 -10.01
N ILE A 58 0.25 -23.66 -9.54
CA ILE A 58 0.54 -22.33 -9.00
C ILE A 58 0.44 -21.27 -10.11
N VAL A 59 1.06 -21.51 -11.27
CA VAL A 59 1.00 -20.60 -12.42
C VAL A 59 -0.44 -20.38 -12.89
N ASP A 60 -1.24 -21.44 -12.99
CA ASP A 60 -2.64 -21.38 -13.39
C ASP A 60 -3.45 -20.54 -12.40
N LYS A 61 -3.25 -20.72 -11.09
CA LYS A 61 -3.89 -19.89 -10.06
C LYS A 61 -3.55 -18.40 -10.22
N HIS A 62 -2.28 -18.05 -10.35
CA HIS A 62 -1.89 -16.65 -10.50
C HIS A 62 -2.39 -16.06 -11.82
N THR A 63 -2.43 -16.85 -12.89
CA THR A 63 -2.98 -16.43 -14.19
C THR A 63 -4.48 -16.14 -14.07
N LEU A 64 -5.24 -17.02 -13.40
CA LEU A 64 -6.68 -16.81 -13.16
C LEU A 64 -6.93 -15.53 -12.35
N ILE A 65 -6.17 -15.32 -11.26
CA ILE A 65 -6.28 -14.10 -10.44
C ILE A 65 -5.94 -12.87 -11.29
N ALA A 66 -4.85 -12.90 -12.03
CA ALA A 66 -4.42 -11.81 -12.91
C ALA A 66 -5.48 -11.43 -13.94
N THR A 67 -6.05 -12.42 -14.63
CA THR A 67 -7.09 -12.17 -15.64
C THR A 67 -8.37 -11.62 -15.00
N ALA A 68 -8.76 -12.12 -13.83
CA ALA A 68 -9.91 -11.59 -13.09
C ALA A 68 -9.67 -10.14 -12.66
N LEU A 69 -8.48 -9.82 -12.12
CA LEU A 69 -8.11 -8.46 -11.73
C LEU A 69 -8.09 -7.51 -12.92
N LEU A 70 -7.49 -7.92 -14.05
CA LEU A 70 -7.46 -7.09 -15.26
C LEU A 70 -8.86 -6.75 -15.76
N LYS A 71 -9.78 -7.74 -15.73
CA LYS A 71 -11.18 -7.52 -16.09
C LYS A 71 -11.84 -6.47 -15.19
N GLU A 72 -11.63 -6.54 -13.88
CA GLU A 72 -12.18 -5.56 -12.93
C GLU A 72 -11.57 -4.17 -13.11
N ILE A 73 -10.25 -4.07 -13.32
CA ILE A 73 -9.55 -2.80 -13.60
C ILE A 73 -10.19 -2.12 -14.82
N MET A 74 -10.35 -2.85 -15.92
CA MET A 74 -10.92 -2.31 -17.16
C MET A 74 -12.41 -1.97 -17.04
N ASN A 75 -13.19 -2.81 -16.36
CA ASN A 75 -14.63 -2.58 -16.19
C ASN A 75 -14.92 -1.32 -15.37
N ARG A 76 -14.14 -1.10 -14.33
CA ARG A 76 -14.27 0.05 -13.42
C ARG A 76 -13.47 1.27 -13.87
N SER A 77 -12.62 1.11 -14.89
CA SER A 77 -11.65 2.12 -15.36
C SER A 77 -10.76 2.64 -14.22
N LEU A 78 -10.21 1.72 -13.40
CA LEU A 78 -9.40 2.10 -12.24
C LEU A 78 -8.11 2.85 -12.59
N GLU A 79 -7.64 2.73 -13.83
CA GLU A 79 -6.53 3.50 -14.37
C GLU A 79 -6.79 5.01 -14.32
N SER A 80 -8.02 5.45 -14.60
CA SER A 80 -8.37 6.87 -14.62
C SER A 80 -8.44 7.42 -13.19
N PHE A 81 -9.06 6.67 -12.27
CA PHE A 81 -9.07 6.96 -10.84
C PHE A 81 -7.66 7.06 -10.27
N SER A 82 -6.80 6.08 -10.54
CA SER A 82 -5.43 6.07 -10.04
C SER A 82 -4.62 7.26 -10.56
N SER A 83 -4.77 7.60 -11.86
CA SER A 83 -4.05 8.72 -12.47
C SER A 83 -4.43 10.05 -11.83
N ILE A 84 -5.73 10.32 -11.64
CA ILE A 84 -6.18 11.58 -11.06
C ILE A 84 -5.91 11.65 -9.55
N GLU A 85 -5.99 10.53 -8.84
CA GLU A 85 -5.55 10.45 -7.44
C GLU A 85 -4.08 10.82 -7.31
N GLU A 86 -3.20 10.27 -8.16
CA GLU A 86 -1.76 10.58 -8.15
C GLU A 86 -1.47 12.05 -8.51
N GLU A 87 -2.17 12.60 -9.49
CA GLU A 87 -2.07 14.01 -9.85
C GLU A 87 -2.49 14.94 -8.70
N MET A 88 -3.66 14.69 -8.10
CA MET A 88 -4.15 15.51 -6.97
C MET A 88 -3.19 15.42 -5.79
N LEU A 89 -2.69 14.22 -5.49
CA LEU A 89 -1.78 14.00 -4.38
C LEU A 89 -0.42 14.66 -4.63
N SER A 90 0.09 14.69 -5.86
CA SER A 90 1.37 15.33 -6.19
C SER A 90 1.30 16.85 -6.33
N LYS A 91 0.19 17.39 -6.85
CA LYS A 91 0.04 18.84 -7.06
C LYS A 91 -0.60 19.57 -5.88
N GLY A 92 -1.33 18.87 -5.02
CA GLY A 92 -2.10 19.47 -3.93
C GLY A 92 -3.28 20.33 -4.40
N SER A 93 -3.72 20.16 -5.65
CA SER A 93 -4.79 20.95 -6.28
C SER A 93 -5.75 20.06 -7.07
N VAL A 94 -6.92 20.62 -7.40
CA VAL A 94 -8.02 19.94 -8.08
C VAL A 94 -7.85 20.08 -9.58
N ASP A 95 -7.78 18.96 -10.30
CA ASP A 95 -7.83 18.99 -11.76
C ASP A 95 -9.25 19.25 -12.28
N LYS A 96 -9.36 19.91 -13.44
CA LYS A 96 -10.65 20.19 -14.11
C LYS A 96 -11.43 18.91 -14.45
N GLY A 97 -10.75 17.77 -14.59
CA GLY A 97 -11.34 16.47 -14.85
C GLY A 97 -11.97 15.80 -13.62
N PHE A 98 -11.77 16.30 -12.40
CA PHE A 98 -12.21 15.63 -11.17
C PHE A 98 -13.70 15.29 -11.16
N MET A 99 -14.56 16.28 -11.43
CA MET A 99 -16.01 16.08 -11.41
C MET A 99 -16.47 15.09 -12.50
N ALA A 100 -15.81 15.10 -13.66
CA ALA A 100 -16.10 14.18 -14.75
C ALA A 100 -15.77 12.72 -14.37
N HIS A 101 -14.65 12.50 -13.66
CA HIS A 101 -14.29 11.17 -13.15
C HIS A 101 -15.25 10.71 -12.06
N LEU A 102 -15.66 11.61 -11.17
CA LEU A 102 -16.62 11.31 -10.10
C LEU A 102 -17.99 10.90 -10.65
N GLN A 103 -18.44 11.54 -11.73
CA GLN A 103 -19.70 11.21 -12.42
C GLN A 103 -19.57 10.00 -13.35
N GLY A 104 -18.35 9.63 -13.75
CA GLY A 104 -18.06 8.61 -14.74
C GLY A 104 -18.27 7.16 -14.27
N LYS A 105 -17.48 6.26 -14.86
CA LYS A 105 -17.45 4.83 -14.52
C LYS A 105 -16.95 4.61 -13.08
N GLY A 106 -16.93 3.35 -12.65
CA GLY A 106 -16.48 2.95 -11.32
C GLY A 106 -17.64 2.64 -10.38
N THR A 107 -17.31 1.98 -9.28
CA THR A 107 -18.27 1.62 -8.24
C THR A 107 -18.58 2.81 -7.34
N LYS A 108 -19.63 2.67 -6.50
CA LYS A 108 -19.93 3.66 -5.46
C LYS A 108 -18.77 3.86 -4.50
N GLU A 109 -18.02 2.79 -4.20
CA GLU A 109 -16.83 2.83 -3.35
C GLU A 109 -15.66 3.57 -4.03
N ASP A 110 -15.42 3.36 -5.33
CA ASP A 110 -14.39 4.07 -6.09
C ASP A 110 -14.62 5.59 -6.06
N LYS A 111 -15.87 6.00 -6.29
CA LYS A 111 -16.29 7.41 -6.28
C LYS A 111 -16.16 8.03 -4.89
N LEU A 112 -16.60 7.32 -3.86
CA LEU A 112 -16.45 7.77 -2.47
C LEU A 112 -14.98 7.93 -2.10
N ARG A 113 -14.13 6.95 -2.45
CA ARG A 113 -12.70 6.99 -2.19
C ARG A 113 -12.03 8.17 -2.90
N LEU A 114 -12.35 8.39 -4.18
CA LEU A 114 -11.85 9.52 -4.94
C LEU A 114 -12.21 10.87 -4.28
N ALA A 115 -13.46 11.02 -3.82
CA ALA A 115 -13.90 12.21 -3.12
C ALA A 115 -13.17 12.41 -1.77
N VAL A 116 -12.93 11.34 -1.02
CA VAL A 116 -12.15 11.37 0.23
C VAL A 116 -10.69 11.73 -0.04
N VAL A 117 -10.07 11.16 -1.08
CA VAL A 117 -8.70 11.49 -1.50
C VAL A 117 -8.60 12.96 -1.87
N HIS A 118 -9.57 13.49 -2.62
CA HIS A 118 -9.65 14.91 -2.93
C HIS A 118 -9.67 15.78 -1.67
N LEU A 119 -10.54 15.45 -0.70
CA LEU A 119 -10.57 16.17 0.58
C LEU A 119 -9.21 16.13 1.26
N LEU A 120 -8.54 14.98 1.32
CA LEU A 120 -7.26 14.86 2.02
C LEU A 120 -6.10 15.53 1.28
N ALA A 121 -6.10 15.49 -0.05
CA ALA A 121 -5.03 16.02 -0.91
C ALA A 121 -5.03 17.56 -0.99
N VAL A 122 -6.20 18.18 -1.00
CA VAL A 122 -6.33 19.64 -1.16
C VAL A 122 -6.30 20.31 0.20
N GLU A 123 -5.38 21.25 0.42
CA GLU A 123 -5.19 21.90 1.72
C GLU A 123 -6.38 22.79 2.11
N THR A 124 -6.88 23.58 1.14
CA THR A 124 -8.01 24.48 1.31
C THR A 124 -9.04 24.25 0.21
N SER A 125 -10.22 23.77 0.56
CA SER A 125 -11.37 23.67 -0.35
C SER A 125 -12.44 24.67 0.08
N SER A 126 -13.05 25.36 -0.88
CA SER A 126 -14.16 26.26 -0.60
C SER A 126 -15.42 25.47 -0.17
N PRO A 127 -16.30 26.05 0.66
CA PRO A 127 -17.56 25.40 1.02
C PRO A 127 -18.43 25.05 -0.20
N ALA A 128 -18.35 25.86 -1.25
CA ALA A 128 -19.08 25.65 -2.51
C ALA A 128 -18.57 24.42 -3.26
N GLU A 129 -17.25 24.23 -3.38
CA GLU A 129 -16.67 23.05 -4.01
C GLU A 129 -17.04 21.78 -3.25
N VAL A 130 -16.91 21.78 -1.92
CA VAL A 130 -17.25 20.60 -1.11
C VAL A 130 -18.74 20.28 -1.22
N GLY A 131 -19.61 21.30 -1.26
CA GLY A 131 -21.04 21.13 -1.51
C GLY A 131 -21.34 20.54 -2.89
N ALA A 132 -20.59 20.94 -3.92
CA ALA A 132 -20.72 20.38 -5.27
C ALA A 132 -20.32 18.89 -5.30
N VAL A 133 -19.21 18.52 -4.66
CA VAL A 133 -18.80 17.11 -4.55
C VAL A 133 -19.86 16.28 -3.82
N GLU A 134 -20.39 16.80 -2.72
CA GLU A 134 -21.45 16.13 -1.93
C GLU A 134 -22.73 15.95 -2.74
N ALA A 135 -23.15 16.95 -3.52
CA ALA A 135 -24.30 16.86 -4.40
C ALA A 135 -24.08 15.80 -5.48
N THR A 136 -22.91 15.78 -6.13
CA THR A 136 -22.56 14.78 -7.15
C THR A 136 -22.47 13.36 -6.59
N LEU A 137 -21.99 13.18 -5.36
CA LEU A 137 -22.04 11.87 -4.70
C LEU A 137 -23.47 11.38 -4.53
N ARG A 138 -24.40 12.25 -4.10
CA ARG A 138 -25.83 11.90 -3.98
C ARG A 138 -26.47 11.59 -5.34
N GLU A 139 -26.14 12.35 -6.37
CA GLU A 139 -26.59 12.09 -7.74
C GLU A 139 -26.10 10.73 -8.25
N CYS A 140 -24.89 10.33 -7.86
CA CYS A 140 -24.33 9.00 -8.13
C CYS A 140 -24.85 7.91 -7.17
N GLU A 141 -25.85 8.22 -6.34
CA GLU A 141 -26.44 7.35 -5.31
C GLU A 141 -25.40 6.79 -4.32
N VAL A 142 -24.38 7.58 -4.01
CA VAL A 142 -23.34 7.26 -3.02
C VAL A 142 -23.71 7.93 -1.69
N ASP A 143 -23.64 7.19 -0.59
CA ASP A 143 -23.81 7.74 0.76
C ASP A 143 -22.64 8.67 1.12
N PRO A 144 -22.87 9.97 1.37
CA PRO A 144 -21.80 10.92 1.68
C PRO A 144 -21.34 10.87 3.14
N SER A 145 -21.90 10.00 3.99
CA SER A 145 -21.63 10.01 5.44
C SER A 145 -20.13 9.92 5.78
N ALA A 146 -19.39 9.02 5.11
CA ALA A 146 -17.94 8.90 5.31
C ALA A 146 -17.18 10.15 4.83
N PHE A 147 -17.57 10.71 3.69
CA PHE A 147 -16.99 11.95 3.15
C PHE A 147 -17.20 13.12 4.12
N LEU A 148 -18.40 13.26 4.68
CA LEU A 148 -18.73 14.28 5.67
C LEU A 148 -17.99 14.09 7.00
N TYR A 149 -17.80 12.83 7.43
CA TYR A 149 -16.97 12.52 8.58
C TYR A 149 -15.53 12.97 8.36
N VAL A 150 -14.94 12.64 7.21
CA VAL A 150 -13.57 13.07 6.84
C VAL A 150 -13.47 14.59 6.77
N LYS A 151 -14.46 15.28 6.19
CA LYS A 151 -14.54 16.74 6.17
C LYS A 151 -14.49 17.33 7.59
N ARG A 152 -15.25 16.76 8.53
CA ARG A 152 -15.33 17.22 9.93
C ARG A 152 -14.00 17.04 10.67
N ILE A 153 -13.30 15.94 10.45
CA ILE A 153 -11.98 15.70 11.09
C ILE A 153 -10.85 16.48 10.41
N LYS A 154 -11.02 16.87 9.15
CA LYS A 154 -10.03 17.67 8.39
C LYS A 154 -10.13 19.17 8.71
N SER A 155 -11.33 19.71 8.96
CA SER A 155 -11.47 21.14 9.23
C SER A 155 -10.60 21.52 10.44
N PRO A 156 -9.65 22.48 10.28
CA PRO A 156 -8.87 22.93 11.42
C PRO A 156 -9.82 23.60 12.41
N SER A 157 -9.82 23.10 13.67
CA SER A 157 -10.54 23.57 14.86
C SER A 157 -12.05 23.26 14.99
N ALA A 158 -12.45 22.64 16.13
CA ALA A 158 -13.61 23.05 16.98
C ALA A 158 -14.10 22.00 18.02
N SER A 159 -13.80 20.69 17.87
CA SER A 159 -14.44 19.66 18.72
C SER A 159 -13.61 19.15 19.90
N LEU A 160 -12.32 19.51 20.03
CA LEU A 160 -11.57 19.30 21.28
C LEU A 160 -11.44 20.56 22.14
N SER A 161 -11.44 21.75 21.54
CA SER A 161 -11.32 23.02 22.28
C SER A 161 -12.59 23.41 23.04
N SER A 162 -13.75 22.84 22.68
CA SER A 162 -15.03 23.06 23.39
C SER A 162 -15.25 22.11 24.57
N ALA A 163 -14.44 21.07 24.73
CA ALA A 163 -14.46 20.20 25.91
C ALA A 163 -13.59 20.73 27.07
N GLN A 164 -12.83 21.82 26.87
CA GLN A 164 -11.94 22.37 27.88
C GLN A 164 -12.61 23.27 28.94
N ALA A 165 -13.90 23.57 28.83
CA ALA A 165 -14.60 24.45 29.77
C ALA A 165 -15.31 23.74 30.93
N ALA A 166 -15.40 22.40 30.93
CA ALA A 166 -16.07 21.68 32.00
C ALA A 166 -15.29 20.44 32.44
N ASN A 167 -14.70 20.56 33.62
CA ASN A 167 -14.30 19.49 34.54
C ASN A 167 -12.86 18.97 34.46
N ARG A 168 -12.12 19.21 35.54
CA ARG A 168 -10.81 18.65 35.84
C ARG A 168 -10.97 17.16 36.19
N SER A 169 -10.57 16.26 35.29
CA SER A 169 -10.13 14.89 35.64
C SER A 169 -9.48 14.19 34.43
N ASN A 170 -8.17 14.40 34.28
CA ASN A 170 -7.12 13.41 33.97
C ASN A 170 -7.28 12.25 32.96
N LEU A 171 -8.21 12.26 31.99
CA LEU A 171 -8.33 11.14 31.02
C LEU A 171 -8.72 11.51 29.57
N GLY A 172 -8.56 12.78 29.14
CA GLY A 172 -9.02 13.23 27.82
C GLY A 172 -8.09 14.13 27.00
N VAL A 173 -6.88 14.46 27.50
CA VAL A 173 -5.99 15.47 26.87
C VAL A 173 -5.09 14.90 25.75
N TRP A 174 -5.01 13.57 25.62
CA TRP A 174 -4.00 12.90 24.80
C TRP A 174 -4.39 12.70 23.32
N GLY A 175 -5.65 13.00 22.96
CA GLY A 175 -6.19 12.67 21.64
C GLY A 175 -6.10 13.75 20.57
N GLY A 176 -6.19 15.05 20.92
CA GLY A 176 -6.35 16.10 19.89
C GLY A 176 -5.30 17.20 19.86
N GLN A 177 -4.55 17.47 20.93
CA GLN A 177 -3.36 18.34 20.82
C GLN A 177 -2.23 17.63 20.04
N PHE A 178 -2.05 16.32 20.28
CA PHE A 178 -1.13 15.50 19.50
C PHE A 178 -1.60 15.29 18.07
N TYR A 179 -2.90 15.13 17.82
CA TYR A 179 -3.44 14.99 16.46
C TYR A 179 -3.38 16.30 15.67
N GLU A 180 -3.72 17.45 16.27
CA GLU A 180 -3.57 18.76 15.60
C GLU A 180 -2.11 19.14 15.34
N GLN A 181 -1.20 18.85 16.28
CA GLN A 181 0.23 19.11 16.07
C GLN A 181 0.84 18.10 15.08
N ALA A 182 0.47 16.82 15.13
CA ALA A 182 0.89 15.85 14.13
C ALA A 182 0.36 16.21 12.74
N LEU A 183 -0.92 16.56 12.61
CA LEU A 183 -1.49 16.98 11.33
C LEU A 183 -0.90 18.29 10.82
N SER A 184 -0.76 19.33 11.66
CA SER A 184 -0.16 20.61 11.22
C SER A 184 1.32 20.50 10.88
N SER A 185 2.08 19.64 11.58
CA SER A 185 3.48 19.33 11.25
C SER A 185 3.59 18.50 9.97
N ILE A 186 2.64 17.60 9.72
CA ILE A 186 2.49 16.90 8.43
C ILE A 186 2.17 17.93 7.35
N THR A 187 1.18 18.81 7.53
CA THR A 187 0.75 19.82 6.54
C THR A 187 1.87 20.82 6.18
N ALA A 188 2.62 21.32 7.15
CA ALA A 188 3.77 22.19 6.89
C ALA A 188 4.94 21.46 6.21
N GLY A 189 5.10 20.15 6.45
CA GLY A 189 6.05 19.28 5.77
C GLY A 189 5.58 18.76 4.40
N VAL A 190 4.29 18.92 4.05
CA VAL A 190 3.72 18.37 2.81
C VAL A 190 4.28 19.03 1.56
N LYS A 191 4.77 20.28 1.65
CA LYS A 191 5.41 20.95 0.52
C LYS A 191 6.70 20.27 0.02
N ASN A 192 7.32 19.43 0.86
CA ASN A 192 8.43 18.51 0.52
C ASN A 192 8.02 17.02 0.50
N LEU A 193 6.74 16.68 0.75
CA LEU A 193 6.19 15.32 0.57
C LEU A 193 5.74 15.05 -0.87
N LEU A 194 5.58 16.09 -1.69
CA LEU A 194 4.91 16.00 -2.98
C LEU A 194 5.81 16.16 -4.22
N SER A 195 7.07 16.55 -4.04
CA SER A 195 8.06 16.61 -5.13
C SER A 195 8.89 15.32 -5.21
N GLY A 196 8.50 14.41 -6.12
CA GLY A 196 9.44 13.52 -6.80
C GLY A 196 9.66 12.09 -6.25
N GLY A 197 9.08 11.71 -5.11
CA GLY A 197 9.20 10.34 -4.61
C GLY A 197 8.38 10.14 -3.34
N ARG A 198 7.20 9.53 -3.49
CA ARG A 198 6.23 9.38 -2.40
C ARG A 198 6.66 8.28 -1.42
N GLN A 199 7.65 8.57 -0.58
CA GLN A 199 7.81 7.81 0.65
C GLN A 199 6.67 8.20 1.60
N ALA A 200 5.85 7.21 2.00
CA ALA A 200 4.79 7.40 2.97
C ALA A 200 5.34 8.01 4.28
N ALA A 201 4.57 8.89 4.93
CA ALA A 201 4.98 9.55 6.18
C ALA A 201 5.45 8.53 7.23
N LEU A 202 4.80 7.38 7.29
CA LEU A 202 5.17 6.24 8.12
C LEU A 202 6.62 5.77 7.88
N ILE A 203 7.03 5.63 6.62
CA ILE A 203 8.37 5.15 6.27
C ILE A 203 9.42 6.13 6.79
N ARG A 204 9.21 7.44 6.57
CA ARG A 204 10.14 8.49 7.04
C ARG A 204 10.27 8.49 8.55
N VAL A 205 9.15 8.33 9.26
CA VAL A 205 9.14 8.22 10.73
C VAL A 205 9.93 6.99 11.16
N VAL A 206 9.69 5.83 10.55
CA VAL A 206 10.39 4.58 10.89
C VAL A 206 11.88 4.69 10.59
N GLU A 207 12.27 5.21 9.42
CA GLU A 207 13.67 5.43 9.06
C GLU A 207 14.37 6.38 10.04
N ALA A 208 13.76 7.52 10.37
CA ALA A 208 14.33 8.47 11.33
C ALA A 208 14.50 7.86 12.73
N LEU A 209 13.50 7.10 13.20
CA LEU A 209 13.57 6.38 14.48
C LEU A 209 14.62 5.27 14.46
N MET A 210 14.72 4.51 13.38
CA MET A 210 15.70 3.43 13.23
C MET A 210 17.14 3.96 13.14
N GLU A 211 17.37 5.12 12.53
CA GLU A 211 18.68 5.75 12.49
C GLU A 211 19.06 6.47 13.80
N ALA A 212 18.13 6.56 14.76
CA ALA A 212 18.24 7.35 15.99
C ALA A 212 18.64 8.82 15.73
N LYS A 213 18.18 9.38 14.60
CA LYS A 213 18.42 10.78 14.25
C LYS A 213 17.28 11.65 14.76
N SER A 214 17.62 12.77 15.39
CA SER A 214 16.62 13.80 15.71
C SER A 214 16.01 14.33 14.42
N SER A 215 14.68 14.39 14.41
CA SER A 215 13.91 14.92 13.30
C SER A 215 12.68 15.65 13.84
N PRO A 216 12.27 16.79 13.24
CA PRO A 216 11.14 17.57 13.75
C PRO A 216 9.83 16.79 13.89
N GLY A 217 9.70 15.67 13.15
CA GLY A 217 8.53 14.79 13.20
C GLY A 217 8.60 13.67 14.25
N THR A 218 9.78 13.36 14.79
CA THR A 218 10.00 12.26 15.76
C THR A 218 10.41 12.74 17.14
N ASP A 219 10.91 13.97 17.27
CA ASP A 219 11.39 14.51 18.56
C ASP A 219 10.28 14.61 19.62
N SER A 220 9.02 14.70 19.19
CA SER A 220 7.84 14.72 20.07
C SER A 220 7.38 13.34 20.54
N TYR A 221 8.00 12.26 20.07
CA TYR A 221 7.57 10.90 20.37
C TYR A 221 7.97 10.53 21.79
N LEU A 222 7.06 9.84 22.49
CA LEU A 222 7.34 9.31 23.81
C LEU A 222 8.26 8.10 23.67
N ILE A 223 9.36 8.10 24.43
CA ILE A 223 10.28 6.97 24.48
C ILE A 223 10.20 6.32 25.86
N PHE A 224 10.00 5.01 25.86
CA PHE A 224 9.92 4.19 27.05
C PHE A 224 10.95 3.07 26.96
N ASP A 225 11.91 3.06 27.89
CA ASP A 225 12.83 1.94 28.06
C ASP A 225 12.33 1.04 29.22
N PRO A 226 11.90 -0.21 28.95
CA PRO A 226 11.43 -1.12 29.99
C PRO A 226 12.54 -1.54 30.98
N ARG A 227 13.81 -1.32 30.66
CA ARG A 227 14.95 -1.58 31.55
C ARG A 227 15.29 -0.39 32.44
N ALA A 228 14.79 0.80 32.13
CA ALA A 228 15.12 1.99 32.87
C ALA A 228 14.38 2.04 34.23
N PRO A 229 14.95 2.72 35.24
CA PRO A 229 14.31 2.86 36.55
C PRO A 229 12.92 3.51 36.44
N LYS A 230 11.98 3.07 37.28
CA LYS A 230 10.65 3.67 37.35
C LYS A 230 10.76 5.19 37.58
N GLY A 231 10.22 5.98 36.65
CA GLY A 231 10.23 7.44 36.74
C GLY A 231 11.30 8.13 35.87
N SER A 232 12.19 7.40 35.19
CA SER A 232 13.12 8.00 34.22
C SER A 232 12.49 8.15 32.82
N ALA A 233 11.27 8.69 32.74
CA ALA A 233 10.67 9.02 31.46
C ALA A 233 11.44 10.21 30.86
N GLY A 234 12.28 9.96 29.85
CA GLY A 234 13.08 10.99 29.21
C GLY A 234 14.15 10.45 28.27
N ALA A 235 14.46 11.24 27.24
CA ALA A 235 15.45 10.96 26.19
C ALA A 235 16.85 10.62 26.72
N ASP A 236 17.16 11.02 27.96
CA ASP A 236 18.45 10.80 28.64
C ASP A 236 18.70 9.34 29.04
N SER A 237 17.68 8.47 29.00
CA SER A 237 17.78 7.05 29.40
C SER A 237 17.83 6.06 28.22
N VAL A 238 17.73 6.55 26.98
CA VAL A 238 17.53 5.73 25.79
C VAL A 238 18.86 5.42 25.11
N SER A 239 19.05 4.18 24.64
CA SER A 239 20.17 3.83 23.77
C SER A 239 20.15 4.67 22.48
N GLN A 240 21.03 5.67 22.40
CA GLN A 240 21.19 6.63 21.29
C GLN A 240 21.92 6.03 20.07
N GLY A 241 21.55 4.82 19.65
CA GLY A 241 22.23 4.12 18.55
C GLY A 241 21.24 3.63 17.49
N PRO A 242 21.72 3.42 16.24
CA PRO A 242 20.87 2.91 15.17
C PRO A 242 20.37 1.50 15.51
N PHE A 243 19.10 1.24 15.19
CA PHE A 243 18.44 -0.04 15.40
C PHE A 243 18.51 -0.90 14.14
N LYS A 244 18.71 -2.21 14.33
CA LYS A 244 18.72 -3.19 13.23
C LYS A 244 17.34 -3.75 12.92
N GLU A 245 16.50 -3.85 13.94
CA GLU A 245 15.17 -4.45 13.86
C GLU A 245 14.18 -3.54 14.59
N ALA A 246 12.97 -3.46 14.08
CA ALA A 246 11.87 -2.72 14.68
C ALA A 246 10.58 -3.53 14.56
N ILE A 247 9.75 -3.47 15.60
CA ILE A 247 8.38 -3.98 15.56
C ILE A 247 7.45 -2.77 15.47
N LEU A 248 6.75 -2.65 14.35
CA LEU A 248 5.82 -1.55 14.11
C LEU A 248 4.38 -1.99 14.42
N PHE A 249 3.68 -1.20 15.23
CA PHE A 249 2.27 -1.42 15.55
C PHE A 249 1.46 -0.16 15.24
N ILE A 250 0.52 -0.26 14.29
CA ILE A 250 -0.33 0.84 13.85
C ILE A 250 -1.71 0.70 14.50
N ILE A 251 -2.08 1.67 15.34
CA ILE A 251 -3.43 1.77 15.91
C ILE A 251 -4.35 2.39 14.85
N GLY A 252 -5.47 1.72 14.54
CA GLY A 252 -6.45 2.20 13.55
C GLY A 252 -6.39 1.49 12.19
N GLY A 253 -5.42 0.59 12.00
CA GLY A 253 -5.32 -0.28 10.83
C GLY A 253 -4.12 0.08 9.93
N GLY A 254 -3.46 -0.95 9.41
CA GLY A 254 -2.37 -0.80 8.42
C GLY A 254 -2.81 -1.19 7.01
N ASN A 255 -2.03 -0.78 6.01
CA ASN A 255 -2.30 -1.06 4.60
C ASN A 255 -1.13 -1.83 3.94
N TYR A 256 -1.44 -2.66 2.94
CA TYR A 256 -0.45 -3.32 2.07
C TYR A 256 0.50 -2.36 1.36
N LEU A 257 0.06 -1.14 1.05
CA LEU A 257 0.95 -0.11 0.49
C LEU A 257 2.07 0.28 1.46
N GLU A 258 1.73 0.45 2.74
CA GLU A 258 2.69 0.76 3.80
C GLU A 258 3.60 -0.43 4.05
N TYR A 259 3.04 -1.64 4.17
CA TYR A 259 3.80 -2.87 4.35
C TYR A 259 4.81 -3.09 3.21
N GLY A 260 4.37 -2.99 1.96
CA GLY A 260 5.24 -3.18 0.80
C GLY A 260 6.38 -2.15 0.79
N SER A 261 6.08 -0.89 1.09
CA SER A 261 7.09 0.16 1.10
C SER A 261 8.13 -0.01 2.23
N LEU A 262 7.71 -0.51 3.40
CA LEU A 262 8.61 -0.83 4.50
C LEU A 262 9.52 -2.03 4.19
N GLN A 263 9.05 -3.01 3.40
CA GLN A 263 9.88 -4.13 2.94
C GLN A 263 10.97 -3.70 1.96
N PHE A 264 10.68 -2.75 1.07
CA PHE A 264 11.65 -2.26 0.08
C PHE A 264 12.68 -1.28 0.65
N SER A 265 12.34 -0.54 1.72
CA SER A 265 13.29 0.36 2.41
C SER A 265 14.37 -0.40 3.21
N GLN A 266 14.16 -1.69 3.52
CA GLN A 266 15.13 -2.54 4.23
C GLN A 266 16.15 -3.26 3.31
N GLN A 267 16.09 -3.07 1.99
CA GLN A 267 17.07 -3.60 1.02
C GLN A 267 18.02 -2.49 0.56
#